data_AF-A0A1A7X3C5-F1
#
_entry.id   AF-A0A1A7X3C5-F1
#
_cell.length_a   1.000
_cell.length_b   1.000
_cell.length_c   1.000
_cell.angle_alpha   90.00
_cell.angle_beta   90.00
_cell.angle_gamma   90.00
#
_symmetry.space_group_name_H-M   'P 1'
#
loop_
_entity.id
_entity.type
_entity.pdbx_description
1 polymer ?
#
loop_
_entity_poly.entity_id
_entity_poly.type
_entity_poly.pdbx_seq_one_letter_code
_entity_poly.pdbx_strand_id
1 'polypeptide(L)'
;MNGQPPMSCWIQSYDRKFLVVKSTECIFEDRNLGERKQSDSKFKIQAYRNTELQQQTKAVMLYSVGQDEKVQVVCCRTDSEVCSEIMNLADLNYIEDSGHKAMFFMKNLKNDTYMFESTLHKGRFLSFEPTRDSCLHKLILHPHEVDDTDHTINMIVSKEK
;
A
#
# COMPACT_ATOMS: atom_id res chain seq x y z
N MET A 1 -5.56 -16.81 15.71
CA MET A 1 -6.68 -16.01 15.16
C MET A 1 -6.88 -14.76 16.02
N ASN A 2 -6.95 -13.58 15.39
CA ASN A 2 -7.42 -12.26 15.88
C ASN A 2 -6.56 -11.14 15.24
N GLY A 3 -6.74 -10.91 13.94
CA GLY A 3 -6.31 -9.67 13.31
C GLY A 3 -7.26 -8.54 13.74
N GLN A 4 -6.75 -7.32 13.91
CA GLN A 4 -7.63 -6.15 14.05
C GLN A 4 -8.51 -6.04 12.80
N PRO A 5 -9.76 -5.56 12.90
CA PRO A 5 -10.57 -5.32 11.71
C PRO A 5 -9.80 -4.40 10.75
N PRO A 6 -9.91 -4.63 9.42
CA PRO A 6 -9.19 -3.83 8.45
C PRO A 6 -9.64 -2.36 8.53
N MET A 7 -8.68 -1.45 8.40
CA MET A 7 -8.94 -0.02 8.39
C MET A 7 -9.26 0.43 6.97
N SER A 8 -10.47 0.95 6.73
CA SER A 8 -10.81 1.64 5.48
C SER A 8 -10.14 3.02 5.43
N CYS A 9 -9.50 3.32 4.30
CA CYS A 9 -8.70 4.53 4.12
C CYS A 9 -8.58 4.93 2.64
N TRP A 10 -8.11 6.16 2.45
CA TRP A 10 -7.45 6.60 1.24
C TRP A 10 -5.94 6.61 1.45
N ILE A 11 -5.20 6.15 0.46
CA ILE A 11 -3.74 6.22 0.42
C ILE A 11 -3.39 7.29 -0.61
N GLN A 12 -2.50 8.20 -0.24
CA GLN A 12 -2.07 9.29 -1.10
C GLN A 12 -0.55 9.38 -1.13
N SER A 13 -0.02 9.80 -2.27
CA SER A 13 1.38 10.24 -2.38
C SER A 13 1.60 11.53 -1.59
N TYR A 14 2.86 11.92 -1.42
CA TYR A 14 3.21 13.16 -0.70
C TYR A 14 2.60 14.42 -1.36
N ASP A 15 2.50 14.45 -2.69
CA ASP A 15 1.83 15.51 -3.46
C ASP A 15 0.30 15.37 -3.52
N ARG A 16 -0.29 14.52 -2.67
CA ARG A 16 -1.73 14.33 -2.44
C ARG A 16 -2.53 13.71 -3.57
N LYS A 17 -1.89 13.09 -4.56
CA LYS A 17 -2.59 12.22 -5.52
C LYS A 17 -3.08 10.95 -4.82
N PHE A 18 -4.23 10.44 -5.23
CA PHE A 18 -4.85 9.26 -4.64
C PHE A 18 -4.35 8.00 -5.32
N LEU A 19 -4.01 6.99 -4.53
CA LEU A 19 -3.76 5.65 -5.03
C LEU A 19 -5.05 5.06 -5.61
N VAL A 20 -4.94 4.46 -6.78
CA VAL A 20 -6.03 3.85 -7.54
C VAL A 20 -5.57 2.53 -8.12
N VAL A 21 -6.43 1.51 -8.05
CA VAL A 21 -6.24 0.26 -8.81
C VAL A 21 -6.93 0.36 -10.16
N LYS A 22 -6.16 0.28 -11.25
CA LYS A 22 -6.67 0.19 -12.62
C LYS A 22 -6.27 -1.14 -13.24
N SER A 23 -7.22 -2.07 -13.35
CA SER A 23 -6.98 -3.44 -13.82
C SER A 23 -5.93 -4.15 -12.94
N THR A 24 -4.68 -4.26 -13.40
CA THR A 24 -3.56 -4.87 -12.65
C THR A 24 -2.51 -3.85 -12.22
N GLU A 25 -2.73 -2.57 -12.50
CA GLU A 25 -1.80 -1.49 -12.17
C GLU A 25 -2.26 -0.71 -10.94
N CYS A 26 -1.28 -0.24 -10.17
CA CYS A 26 -1.48 0.66 -9.06
C CYS A 26 -0.84 2.00 -9.42
N ILE A 27 -1.64 3.06 -9.48
CA ILE A 27 -1.18 4.40 -9.86
C ILE A 27 -1.69 5.45 -8.89
N PHE A 28 -0.98 6.56 -8.77
CA PHE A 28 -1.46 7.75 -8.08
C PHE A 28 -1.97 8.76 -9.11
N GLU A 29 -3.16 9.29 -8.89
CA GLU A 29 -3.73 10.33 -9.75
C GLU A 29 -4.55 11.35 -8.98
N ASP A 30 -4.77 12.52 -9.58
CA ASP A 30 -5.64 13.54 -9.01
C ASP A 30 -7.09 13.06 -9.01
N ARG A 31 -7.77 13.20 -7.86
CA ARG A 31 -9.18 12.82 -7.69
C ARG A 31 -9.93 13.92 -6.95
N ASN A 32 -11.11 14.27 -7.44
CA ASN A 32 -12.02 15.18 -6.75
C ASN A 32 -12.81 14.47 -5.63
N LEU A 33 -13.64 15.23 -4.90
CA LEU A 33 -14.41 14.73 -3.75
C LEU A 33 -15.37 13.57 -4.08
N GLY A 34 -15.90 13.54 -5.30
CA GLY A 34 -16.77 12.46 -5.78
C GLY A 34 -15.97 11.25 -6.24
N GLU A 35 -14.91 11.47 -7.02
CA GLU A 35 -14.12 10.39 -7.62
C GLU A 35 -13.34 9.59 -6.59
N ARG A 36 -12.85 10.20 -5.50
CA ARG A 36 -12.17 9.46 -4.41
C ARG A 36 -13.09 8.50 -3.65
N LYS A 37 -14.41 8.59 -3.85
CA LYS A 37 -15.38 7.68 -3.23
C LYS A 37 -15.65 6.45 -4.09
N GLN A 38 -15.03 6.35 -5.27
CA GLN A 38 -15.11 5.16 -6.09
C GLN A 38 -14.33 4.01 -5.46
N SER A 39 -14.74 2.76 -5.74
CA SER A 39 -14.17 1.57 -5.11
C SER A 39 -12.68 1.40 -5.39
N ASP A 40 -12.24 1.79 -6.59
CA ASP A 40 -10.86 1.71 -7.07
C ASP A 40 -9.85 2.57 -6.28
N SER A 41 -10.34 3.59 -5.56
CA SER A 41 -9.55 4.49 -4.72
C SER A 41 -9.72 4.25 -3.22
N LYS A 42 -10.61 3.32 -2.83
CA LYS A 42 -10.81 2.92 -1.43
C LYS A 42 -9.98 1.70 -1.12
N PHE A 43 -9.12 1.85 -0.11
CA PHE A 43 -8.25 0.78 0.36
C PHE A 43 -8.61 0.34 1.76
N LYS A 44 -8.33 -0.92 2.05
CA LYS A 44 -8.34 -1.52 3.36
C LYS A 44 -6.92 -1.91 3.72
N ILE A 45 -6.50 -1.51 4.93
CA ILE A 45 -5.24 -1.93 5.52
C ILE A 45 -5.55 -3.00 6.56
N GLN A 46 -5.19 -4.24 6.26
CA GLN A 46 -5.29 -5.35 7.20
C GLN A 46 -3.98 -5.49 7.96
N ALA A 47 -4.01 -5.29 9.27
CA ALA A 47 -2.85 -5.53 10.13
C ALA A 47 -2.82 -6.98 10.61
N TYR A 48 -1.61 -7.55 10.60
CA TYR A 48 -1.31 -8.88 11.09
C TYR A 48 -0.56 -8.81 12.41
N ARG A 49 -0.85 -9.76 13.30
CA ARG A 49 -0.18 -9.85 14.59
C ARG A 49 1.21 -10.46 14.35
N ASN A 50 2.24 -9.64 14.49
CA ASN A 50 3.61 -10.08 14.54
C ASN A 50 4.20 -9.67 15.90
N THR A 51 4.59 -10.65 16.71
CA THR A 51 5.13 -10.44 18.07
C THR A 51 6.58 -9.99 18.10
N GLU A 52 7.29 -10.08 16.98
CA GLU A 52 8.72 -9.76 16.86
C GLU A 52 8.96 -8.31 16.44
N LEU A 53 7.94 -7.62 15.93
CA LEU A 53 8.06 -6.24 15.49
C LEU A 53 7.98 -5.26 16.65
N GLN A 54 8.73 -4.17 16.53
CA GLN A 54 8.61 -3.02 17.42
C GLN A 54 7.18 -2.47 17.40
N GLN A 55 6.76 -1.86 18.51
CA GLN A 55 5.38 -1.38 18.71
C GLN A 55 4.86 -0.42 17.61
N GLN A 56 5.75 0.27 16.92
CA GLN A 56 5.44 1.26 15.87
C GLN A 56 5.41 0.67 14.44
N THR A 57 5.85 -0.58 14.26
CA THR A 57 5.90 -1.25 12.96
C THR A 57 4.91 -2.40 12.95
N LYS A 58 4.03 -2.43 11.94
CA LYS A 58 3.03 -3.49 11.79
C LYS A 58 3.20 -4.17 10.44
N ALA A 59 3.12 -5.50 10.41
CA ALA A 59 2.96 -6.22 9.15
C ALA A 59 1.52 -5.99 8.64
N VAL A 60 1.37 -5.50 7.41
CA VAL A 60 0.09 -5.16 6.82
C VAL A 60 -0.05 -5.65 5.39
N MET A 61 -1.29 -5.84 4.98
CA MET A 61 -1.70 -6.02 3.58
C MET A 61 -2.56 -4.82 3.17
N LEU A 62 -2.34 -4.33 1.95
CA LEU A 62 -3.10 -3.26 1.33
C LEU A 62 -3.96 -3.84 0.21
N TYR A 63 -5.26 -3.60 0.24
CA TYR A 63 -6.15 -4.10 -0.81
C TYR A 63 -7.35 -3.19 -1.04
N SER A 64 -7.92 -3.26 -2.24
CA SER A 64 -9.21 -2.67 -2.59
C SER A 64 -10.23 -3.79 -2.87
N VAL A 65 -11.51 -3.47 -2.73
CA VAL A 65 -12.61 -4.37 -3.12
C VAL A 65 -13.35 -3.72 -4.28
N GLY A 66 -13.26 -4.34 -5.46
CA GLY A 66 -13.92 -3.88 -6.67
C GLY A 66 -15.45 -3.95 -6.60
N GLN A 67 -16.12 -3.35 -7.58
CA GLN A 67 -17.58 -3.43 -7.70
C GLN A 67 -18.08 -4.86 -7.96
N ASP A 68 -17.24 -5.71 -8.55
CA ASP A 68 -17.49 -7.13 -8.77
C ASP A 68 -17.15 -8.01 -7.55
N GLU A 69 -16.98 -7.37 -6.38
CA GLU A 69 -16.58 -7.97 -5.10
C GLU A 69 -15.21 -8.65 -5.12
N LYS A 70 -14.45 -8.53 -6.21
CA LYS A 70 -13.09 -9.07 -6.28
C LYS A 70 -12.15 -8.23 -5.44
N VAL A 71 -11.32 -8.93 -4.68
CA VAL A 71 -10.31 -8.33 -3.83
C VAL A 71 -9.03 -8.16 -4.63
N GLN A 72 -8.62 -6.92 -4.81
CA GLN A 72 -7.42 -6.50 -5.53
C GLN A 72 -6.34 -6.13 -4.51
N VAL A 73 -5.32 -6.97 -4.39
CA VAL A 73 -4.26 -6.84 -3.39
C VAL A 73 -3.01 -6.23 -4.01
N VAL A 74 -2.44 -5.23 -3.35
CA VAL A 74 -1.17 -4.63 -3.77
C VAL A 74 -0.04 -5.62 -3.50
N CYS A 75 0.68 -6.00 -4.55
CA CYS A 75 1.70 -7.04 -4.53
C CYS A 75 3.01 -6.56 -5.15
N CYS A 76 4.12 -6.99 -4.56
CA CYS A 76 5.44 -6.93 -5.17
C CYS A 76 5.49 -7.96 -6.31
N ARG A 77 5.62 -7.51 -7.56
CA ARG A 77 5.83 -8.42 -8.70
C ARG A 77 7.30 -8.80 -8.83
N THR A 78 8.16 -7.81 -8.66
CA THR A 78 9.62 -7.93 -8.63
C THR A 78 10.16 -7.11 -7.47
N ASP A 79 11.48 -6.99 -7.36
CA ASP A 79 12.10 -6.11 -6.38
C ASP A 79 11.94 -4.61 -6.71
N SER A 80 11.49 -4.24 -7.92
CA SER A 80 11.22 -2.86 -8.32
C SER A 80 9.76 -2.59 -8.73
N GLU A 81 9.01 -3.62 -9.09
CA GLU A 81 7.67 -3.47 -9.64
C GLU A 81 6.57 -3.84 -8.63
N VAL A 82 5.54 -3.01 -8.58
CA VAL A 82 4.32 -3.24 -7.82
C VAL A 82 3.16 -3.40 -8.79
N CYS A 83 2.25 -4.33 -8.48
CA CYS A 83 1.03 -4.54 -9.22
C CYS A 83 -0.14 -4.84 -8.28
N SER A 84 -1.34 -4.89 -8.86
CA SER A 84 -2.52 -5.44 -8.19
C SER A 84 -2.79 -6.86 -8.69
N GLU A 85 -3.09 -7.76 -7.76
CA GLU A 85 -3.49 -9.13 -8.06
C GLU A 85 -4.83 -9.47 -7.39
N ILE A 86 -5.66 -10.24 -8.09
CA ILE A 86 -6.90 -10.78 -7.51
C ILE A 86 -6.51 -11.94 -6.59
N MET A 87 -6.88 -11.84 -5.31
CA MET A 87 -6.59 -12.88 -4.32
C MET A 87 -7.78 -13.18 -3.43
N ASN A 88 -7.85 -14.38 -2.88
CA ASN A 88 -8.80 -14.72 -1.84
C ASN A 88 -8.21 -14.36 -0.47
N LEU A 89 -8.91 -13.52 0.30
CA LEU A 89 -8.47 -13.12 1.65
C LEU A 89 -8.33 -14.31 2.60
N ALA A 90 -9.08 -15.40 2.37
CA ALA A 90 -8.99 -16.61 3.18
C ALA A 90 -7.59 -17.23 3.13
N ASP A 91 -6.96 -17.20 1.96
CA ASP A 91 -5.62 -17.76 1.72
C ASP A 91 -4.52 -16.91 2.35
N LEU A 92 -4.83 -15.64 2.66
CA LEU A 92 -3.91 -14.67 3.24
C LEU A 92 -4.15 -14.47 4.74
N ASN A 93 -5.03 -15.26 5.37
CA ASN A 93 -5.28 -15.18 6.81
C ASN A 93 -4.08 -15.61 7.66
N TYR A 94 -3.23 -16.46 7.10
CA TYR A 94 -2.03 -16.95 7.76
C TYR A 94 -0.91 -17.06 6.73
N ILE A 95 0.21 -16.40 7.03
CA ILE A 95 1.41 -16.41 6.21
C ILE A 95 2.50 -16.96 7.13
N GLU A 96 2.96 -18.18 6.84
CA GLU A 96 4.00 -18.86 7.63
C GLU A 96 5.38 -18.25 7.41
N ASP A 97 5.62 -17.75 6.20
CA ASP A 97 6.92 -17.23 5.79
C ASP A 97 7.20 -15.84 6.36
N SER A 98 8.48 -15.60 6.64
CA SER A 98 8.99 -14.29 7.11
C SER A 98 8.82 -13.14 6.10
N GLY A 99 8.44 -13.44 4.86
CA GLY A 99 8.15 -12.46 3.82
C GLY A 99 7.16 -12.99 2.77
N HIS A 100 6.30 -12.11 2.27
CA HIS A 100 5.30 -12.45 1.26
C HIS A 100 5.05 -11.26 0.32
N LYS A 101 4.77 -11.53 -0.96
CA LYS A 101 4.62 -10.49 -1.99
C LYS A 101 3.53 -9.46 -1.70
N ALA A 102 2.48 -9.85 -0.98
CA ALA A 102 1.35 -9.00 -0.58
C ALA A 102 1.53 -8.30 0.78
N MET A 103 2.67 -8.49 1.45
CA MET A 103 2.89 -8.06 2.82
C MET A 103 3.96 -6.98 2.91
N PHE A 104 3.65 -5.95 3.70
CA PHE A 104 4.52 -4.81 3.94
C PHE A 104 4.66 -4.52 5.43
N PHE A 105 5.83 -4.07 5.87
CA PHE A 105 5.99 -3.45 7.17
C PHE A 105 5.59 -1.98 7.09
N MET A 106 4.47 -1.62 7.71
CA MET A 106 3.99 -0.26 7.86
C MET A 106 4.60 0.38 9.09
N LYS A 107 5.37 1.46 8.89
CA LYS A 107 5.96 2.27 9.97
C LYS A 107 5.32 3.66 9.96
N ASN A 108 4.82 4.10 11.12
CA ASN A 108 4.37 5.48 11.27
C ASN A 108 5.57 6.40 11.41
N LEU A 109 5.60 7.49 10.62
CA LEU A 109 6.63 8.52 10.74
C LEU A 109 6.15 9.67 11.61
N LYS A 110 5.03 10.29 11.22
CA LYS A 110 4.41 11.40 11.90
C LYS A 110 2.98 11.58 11.42
N ASN A 111 2.04 11.83 12.34
CA ASN A 111 0.63 12.03 12.02
C ASN A 111 0.10 10.89 11.13
N ASP A 112 -0.52 11.24 10.00
CA ASP A 112 -1.07 10.32 9.00
C ASP A 112 -0.05 9.91 7.93
N THR A 113 1.25 10.15 8.14
CA THR A 113 2.32 9.80 7.19
C THR A 113 3.04 8.51 7.59
N TYR A 114 3.17 7.60 6.64
CA TYR A 114 3.69 6.25 6.83
C TYR A 114 4.67 5.86 5.72
N MET A 115 5.55 4.91 6.03
CA MET A 115 6.36 4.17 5.07
C MET A 115 5.90 2.71 5.05
N PHE A 116 6.04 2.07 3.89
CA PHE A 116 5.68 0.66 3.69
C PHE A 116 6.88 -0.08 3.10
N GLU A 117 7.60 -0.84 3.92
CA GLU A 117 8.70 -1.68 3.47
C GLU A 117 8.19 -3.02 2.98
N SER A 118 8.72 -3.57 1.89
CA SER A 118 8.41 -4.93 1.46
C SER A 118 8.93 -5.95 2.49
N THR A 119 8.09 -6.88 2.91
CA THR A 119 8.54 -8.01 3.74
C THR A 119 9.36 -9.02 2.92
N LEU A 120 9.14 -9.08 1.60
CA LEU A 120 9.83 -9.99 0.68
C LEU A 120 11.18 -9.40 0.20
N HIS A 121 11.23 -8.10 -0.06
CA HIS A 121 12.42 -7.40 -0.55
C HIS A 121 12.90 -6.37 0.49
N LYS A 122 13.68 -6.83 1.47
CA LYS A 122 14.19 -5.99 2.57
C LYS A 122 14.94 -4.76 2.07
N GLY A 123 14.74 -3.63 2.74
CA GLY A 123 15.33 -2.34 2.37
C GLY A 123 14.66 -1.64 1.18
N ARG A 124 13.58 -2.21 0.63
CA ARG A 124 12.80 -1.61 -0.45
C ARG A 124 11.41 -1.21 0.02
N PHE A 125 10.99 -0.02 -0.37
CA PHE A 125 9.78 0.62 0.12
C PHE A 125 8.82 0.93 -1.02
N LEU A 126 7.53 0.90 -0.73
CA LEU A 126 6.55 1.47 -1.65
C LEU A 126 6.89 2.95 -1.85
N SER A 127 6.99 3.32 -3.12
CA SER A 127 7.30 4.67 -3.59
C SER A 127 6.52 4.95 -4.87
N PHE A 128 6.70 6.13 -5.44
CA PHE A 128 6.10 6.49 -6.71
C PHE A 128 7.08 7.22 -7.62
N GLU A 129 6.96 6.95 -8.92
CA GLU A 129 7.72 7.65 -9.96
C GLU A 129 6.74 8.37 -10.90
N PRO A 130 7.06 9.60 -11.34
CA PRO A 130 6.27 10.29 -12.36
C PRO A 130 6.23 9.48 -13.66
N THR A 131 5.06 9.42 -14.29
CA THR A 131 4.94 8.87 -15.64
C THR A 131 5.14 9.97 -16.69
N ARG A 132 5.00 9.61 -17.98
CA ARG A 132 4.97 10.61 -19.07
C ARG A 132 3.78 11.57 -18.93
N ASP A 133 2.71 11.13 -18.28
CA ASP A 133 1.59 11.99 -17.90
C ASP A 133 1.88 12.56 -16.52
N SER A 134 2.05 13.88 -16.42
CA SER A 134 2.36 14.57 -15.16
C SER A 134 1.25 14.45 -14.12
N CYS A 135 0.03 14.08 -14.53
CA CYS A 135 -1.09 13.86 -13.62
C CYS A 135 -1.06 12.46 -12.98
N LEU A 136 -0.18 11.56 -13.46
CA LEU A 136 -0.09 10.18 -13.02
C LEU A 136 1.30 9.84 -12.50
N HIS A 137 1.35 9.23 -11.31
CA HIS A 137 2.54 8.56 -10.81
C HIS A 137 2.31 7.05 -10.78
N LYS A 138 3.32 6.27 -11.11
CA LYS A 138 3.29 4.81 -11.00
C LYS A 138 3.74 4.41 -9.60
N LEU A 139 3.01 3.49 -8.95
CA LEU A 139 3.45 2.86 -7.71
C LEU A 139 4.59 1.87 -8.01
N ILE A 140 5.70 1.97 -7.29
CA ILE A 140 6.90 1.15 -7.47
C ILE A 140 7.47 0.69 -6.11
N LEU A 141 8.46 -0.22 -6.16
CA LEU A 141 9.35 -0.49 -5.05
C LEU A 141 10.68 0.23 -5.28
N HIS A 142 11.05 1.11 -4.36
CA HIS A 142 12.30 1.84 -4.42
C HIS A 142 13.21 1.45 -3.25
N PRO A 143 14.51 1.15 -3.49
CA PRO A 143 15.48 1.10 -2.39
C PRO A 143 15.50 2.46 -1.68
N HIS A 144 15.58 2.45 -0.36
CA HIS A 144 15.79 3.68 0.41
C HIS A 144 17.21 3.67 0.98
N GLU A 145 18.02 4.64 0.57
CA GLU A 145 19.29 4.94 1.22
C GLU A 145 19.08 6.04 2.28
N VAL A 146 19.70 5.88 3.45
CA VAL A 146 19.43 6.67 4.68
C VAL A 146 19.72 8.18 4.51
N ASP A 147 20.39 8.58 3.44
CA ASP A 147 20.75 9.98 3.14
C ASP A 147 19.81 10.65 2.12
N ASP A 148 18.81 9.93 1.62
CA ASP A 148 17.87 10.50 0.66
C ASP A 148 16.82 11.36 1.39
N THR A 149 16.77 12.65 1.04
CA THR A 149 15.64 13.55 1.34
C THR A 149 14.37 13.17 0.57
N ASP A 150 14.34 11.96 0.02
CA ASP A 150 13.32 11.48 -0.87
C ASP A 150 11.99 11.28 -0.13
N HIS A 151 11.08 12.23 -0.36
CA HIS A 151 9.72 12.17 0.17
C HIS A 151 8.82 11.22 -0.60
N THR A 152 9.29 10.56 -1.67
CA THR A 152 8.47 9.66 -2.49
C THR A 152 8.08 8.37 -1.78
N ILE A 153 8.89 7.91 -0.81
CA ILE A 153 8.58 6.74 0.04
C ILE A 153 7.55 7.06 1.14
N ASN A 154 7.21 8.33 1.31
CA ASN A 154 6.25 8.78 2.32
C ASN A 154 4.84 8.82 1.73
N MET A 155 3.95 8.07 2.36
CA MET A 155 2.54 7.99 1.96
C MET A 155 1.64 8.53 3.05
N ILE A 156 0.62 9.28 2.65
CA ILE A 156 -0.42 9.79 3.53
C ILE A 156 -1.57 8.80 3.56
N VAL A 157 -1.90 8.29 4.75
CA VAL A 157 -3.02 7.36 4.96
C VAL A 157 -4.10 8.08 5.76
N SER A 158 -5.17 8.46 5.10
CA SER A 158 -6.30 9.14 5.74
C SER A 158 -7.48 8.20 5.90
N LYS A 159 -8.10 8.18 7.09
CA LYS A 159 -9.30 7.37 7.34
C LYS A 159 -10.44 7.85 6.45
N GLU A 160 -11.18 6.90 5.89
CA GLU A 160 -12.44 7.20 5.24
C GLU A 160 -13.40 7.80 6.29
N LYS A 161 -14.05 8.93 5.94
CA LYS A 161 -15.04 9.62 6.79
C LYS A 161 -16.45 9.34 6.29
#